data_AF-A0A963WLQ4-F1
#
_entry.id   AF-A0A963WLQ4-F1
#
_cell.length_a   1.000
_cell.length_b   1.000
_cell.length_c   1.000
_cell.angle_alpha   90.00
_cell.angle_beta   90.00
_cell.angle_gamma   90.00
#
_symmetry.space_group_name_H-M   'P 1'
#
loop_
_entity.id
_entity.type
_entity.pdbx_description
1 polymer ?
#
loop_
_entity_poly.entity_id
_entity_poly.type
_entity_poly.pdbx_seq_one_letter_code
_entity_poly.pdbx_strand_id
1 'polypeptide(L)'
;RMPIKATRALLNAALDGSLNDAEFRDDPNFGFEVPVSVPGVDENLLDPRAAWVDKEDYDATAQSLVRQFIDNFAQFEDHVDEGVRNAAPVAA
;
A
#
# COMPACT_ATOMS: atom_id res chain seq x y z
N ARG A 1 -4.35 -4.33 -14.94
CA ARG A 1 -4.78 -5.35 -13.94
C ARG A 1 -3.53 -6.01 -13.40
N MET A 2 -3.45 -6.28 -12.10
CA MET A 2 -2.29 -6.96 -11.52
C MET A 2 -2.15 -8.39 -12.08
N PRO A 3 -0.95 -8.82 -12.52
CA PRO A 3 -0.74 -10.18 -13.01
C PRO A 3 -0.98 -11.21 -11.90
N ILE A 4 -1.83 -12.21 -12.16
CA ILE A 4 -2.17 -13.25 -11.17
C ILE A 4 -0.94 -14.04 -10.66
N LYS A 5 0.10 -14.17 -11.51
CA LYS A 5 1.36 -14.81 -11.12
C LYS A 5 2.08 -14.01 -10.03
N ALA A 6 2.10 -12.68 -10.13
CA ALA A 6 2.69 -11.81 -9.12
C ALA A 6 1.93 -11.90 -7.80
N THR A 7 0.60 -11.84 -7.83
CA THR A 7 -0.22 -11.98 -6.62
C THR A 7 -0.01 -13.34 -5.93
N ARG A 8 0.14 -14.43 -6.69
CA ARG A 8 0.44 -15.76 -6.13
C ARG A 8 1.84 -15.85 -5.54
N ALA A 9 2.83 -15.22 -6.16
CA ALA A 9 4.19 -15.17 -5.62
C ALA A 9 4.23 -14.38 -4.29
N LEU A 10 3.56 -13.22 -4.23
CA LEU A 10 3.41 -12.44 -3.00
C LEU A 10 2.71 -13.23 -1.89
N LEU A 11 1.63 -13.94 -2.23
CA LEU A 11 0.93 -14.80 -1.28
C LEU A 11 1.84 -15.92 -0.76
N ASN A 12 2.58 -16.59 -1.64
CA ASN A 12 3.50 -17.63 -1.22
C ASN A 12 4.59 -17.09 -0.29
N ALA A 13 5.17 -15.93 -0.62
CA ALA A 13 6.18 -15.28 0.21
C ALA A 13 5.66 -14.90 1.61
N ALA A 14 4.38 -14.51 1.70
CA ALA A 14 3.73 -14.27 2.98
C ALA A 14 3.52 -15.57 3.79
N LEU A 15 3.18 -16.67 3.10
CA LEU A 15 2.87 -17.97 3.75
C LEU A 15 4.12 -18.77 4.13
N ASP A 16 5.20 -18.67 3.35
CA ASP A 16 6.47 -19.34 3.63
C ASP A 16 7.35 -18.56 4.62
N GLY A 17 6.95 -17.34 4.97
CA GLY A 17 7.61 -16.49 5.95
C GLY A 17 8.79 -15.69 5.39
N SER A 18 9.12 -15.80 4.10
CA SER A 18 10.23 -15.05 3.49
C SER A 18 10.04 -13.53 3.56
N LEU A 19 8.80 -13.04 3.64
CA LEU A 19 8.53 -11.62 3.87
C LEU A 19 8.95 -11.13 5.27
N ASN A 20 9.11 -12.00 6.27
CA ASN A 20 9.52 -11.56 7.62
C ASN A 20 10.96 -11.04 7.67
N ASP A 21 11.80 -11.49 6.74
CA ASP A 21 13.22 -11.12 6.64
C ASP A 21 13.48 -10.15 5.47
N ALA A 22 12.42 -9.69 4.79
CA ALA A 22 12.53 -8.78 3.65
C ALA A 22 12.75 -7.33 4.09
N GLU A 23 13.35 -6.53 3.21
CA GLU A 23 13.43 -5.08 3.40
C GLU A 23 12.10 -4.43 2.99
N PHE A 24 11.62 -3.49 3.81
CA PHE A 24 10.39 -2.74 3.56
C PHE A 24 10.66 -1.24 3.50
N ARG A 25 9.79 -0.55 2.77
CA ARG A 25 9.68 0.91 2.76
C ARG A 25 8.29 1.31 3.21
N ASP A 26 8.17 2.46 3.85
CA ASP A 26 6.86 3.03 4.16
C ASP A 26 6.23 3.61 2.88
N ASP A 27 4.93 3.35 2.70
CA ASP A 27 4.14 4.06 1.70
C ASP A 27 3.89 5.50 2.16
N PRO A 28 4.23 6.53 1.37
CA PRO A 28 4.12 7.92 1.81
C PRO A 28 2.68 8.43 1.94
N ASN A 29 1.69 7.73 1.35
CA ASN A 29 0.29 8.13 1.38
C ASN A 29 -0.49 7.38 2.46
N PHE A 30 -0.19 6.10 2.65
CA PHE A 30 -0.95 5.22 3.55
C PHE A 30 -0.19 4.79 4.81
N GLY A 31 1.13 4.96 4.86
CA GLY A 31 1.95 4.66 6.03
C GLY A 31 2.15 3.18 6.35
N PHE A 32 1.70 2.25 5.49
CA PHE A 32 2.00 0.83 5.64
C PHE A 32 3.34 0.47 4.99
N GLU A 33 3.93 -0.62 5.48
CA GLU A 33 5.17 -1.17 4.94
C GLU A 33 4.90 -1.92 3.63
N VAL A 34 5.73 -1.66 2.61
CA VAL A 34 5.73 -2.33 1.31
C VAL A 34 7.09 -3.00 1.09
N PRO A 35 7.16 -4.30 0.74
CA PRO A 35 8.44 -4.96 0.52
C PRO A 35 9.14 -4.34 -0.69
N VAL A 36 10.43 -4.05 -0.55
CA VAL A 36 11.25 -3.45 -1.61
C VAL A 36 11.48 -4.45 -2.75
N SER A 37 11.61 -5.74 -2.42
CA SER A 37 11.76 -6.81 -3.40
C SER A 37 11.10 -8.11 -2.93
N VAL A 38 10.60 -8.90 -3.87
CA VAL A 38 10.10 -10.26 -3.62
C VAL A 38 10.56 -11.17 -4.76
N PRO A 39 11.22 -12.31 -4.47
CA PRO A 39 11.70 -13.22 -5.51
C PRO A 39 10.60 -13.63 -6.50
N GLY A 40 10.84 -13.41 -7.79
CA GLY A 40 9.88 -13.76 -8.86
C GLY A 40 8.74 -12.75 -9.05
N VAL A 41 8.79 -11.59 -8.39
CA VAL A 41 7.90 -10.44 -8.62
C VAL A 41 8.71 -9.29 -9.21
N ASP A 42 8.15 -8.62 -10.22
CA ASP A 42 8.75 -7.40 -10.81
C ASP A 42 8.66 -6.25 -9.80
N GLU A 43 9.78 -5.60 -9.51
CA GLU A 43 9.88 -4.49 -8.56
C GLU A 43 8.98 -3.31 -8.93
N ASN A 44 8.71 -3.10 -10.23
CA ASN A 44 7.76 -2.06 -10.68
C ASN A 44 6.32 -2.35 -10.25
N LEU A 45 6.00 -3.59 -9.87
CA LEU A 45 4.69 -3.93 -9.29
C LEU A 45 4.62 -3.67 -7.78
N LEU A 46 5.78 -3.53 -7.13
CA LEU A 46 5.92 -3.22 -5.71
C LEU A 46 6.02 -1.71 -5.47
N ASP A 47 6.43 -0.94 -6.47
CA ASP A 47 6.33 0.52 -6.50
C ASP A 47 5.26 0.98 -7.50
N PRO A 48 4.00 1.18 -7.05
CA PRO A 48 2.93 1.61 -7.93
C PRO A 48 3.21 2.99 -8.53
N ARG A 49 3.94 3.88 -7.85
CA ARG A 49 4.34 5.16 -8.42
C ARG A 49 5.28 4.94 -9.59
N ALA A 50 6.27 4.05 -9.45
CA ALA A 50 7.18 3.67 -10.54
C ALA A 50 6.45 3.09 -11.77
N ALA A 51 5.36 2.35 -11.56
CA ALA A 51 4.58 1.72 -12.63
C ALA A 51 3.77 2.69 -13.51
N TRP A 52 3.50 3.91 -13.04
CA TRP A 52 2.74 4.91 -13.81
C TRP A 52 3.64 5.67 -14.79
N VAL A 53 3.13 5.97 -15.99
CA VAL A 53 3.87 6.78 -16.97
C VAL A 53 3.99 8.22 -16.49
N ASP A 54 2.88 8.77 -16.00
CA ASP A 54 2.81 10.10 -15.42
C ASP A 54 2.78 10.00 -13.88
N LYS A 55 3.78 10.59 -13.23
CA LYS A 55 3.91 10.56 -11.77
C LYS A 55 3.00 11.58 -11.09
N GLU A 56 2.70 12.69 -11.75
CA GLU A 56 1.81 13.71 -11.22
C GLU A 56 0.36 13.20 -11.20
N ASP A 57 -0.05 12.49 -12.25
CA ASP A 57 -1.36 11.82 -12.29
C ASP A 57 -1.49 10.74 -11.20
N TYR A 58 -0.41 10.00 -10.92
CA TYR A 58 -0.36 9.05 -9.81
C TYR A 58 -0.53 9.78 -8.48
N ASP A 59 0.26 10.83 -8.24
CA ASP A 59 0.24 11.59 -6.99
C ASP A 59 -1.16 12.19 -6.74
N ALA A 60 -1.79 12.77 -7.77
CA ALA A 60 -3.16 13.29 -7.70
C ALA A 60 -4.21 12.19 -7.43
N THR A 61 -4.06 11.02 -8.06
CA THR A 61 -4.95 9.87 -7.86
C THR A 61 -4.81 9.30 -6.44
N ALA A 62 -3.57 9.17 -5.94
CA ALA A 62 -3.28 8.69 -4.60
C ALA A 62 -3.86 9.62 -3.54
N GLN A 63 -3.68 10.94 -3.67
CA GLN A 63 -4.27 11.94 -2.78
C GLN A 63 -5.81 11.88 -2.78
N SER A 64 -6.42 11.74 -3.96
CA SER A 64 -7.88 11.58 -4.07
C SER A 64 -8.38 10.32 -3.37
N LEU A 65 -7.62 9.22 -3.46
CA LEU A 65 -7.95 7.97 -2.79
C LEU A 65 -7.81 8.08 -1.27
N VAL A 66 -6.72 8.68 -0.77
CA VAL A 66 -6.54 8.96 0.66
C VAL A 66 -7.72 9.75 1.22
N ARG A 67 -8.14 10.80 0.51
CA ARG A 67 -9.30 11.60 0.91
C ARG A 67 -10.59 10.79 0.96
N GLN A 68 -10.82 9.92 -0.02
CA GLN A 68 -11.98 9.03 -0.01
C GLN A 68 -11.98 8.06 1.19
N PHE A 69 -10.81 7.57 1.60
CA PHE A 69 -10.69 6.75 2.82
C PHE A 69 -11.04 7.56 4.08
N ILE A 70 -10.48 8.76 4.23
CA ILE A 70 -10.75 9.65 5.38
C ILE A 70 -12.23 10.02 5.44
N ASP A 71 -12.80 10.49 4.32
CA ASP A 71 -14.21 10.91 4.24
C ASP A 71 -15.16 9.74 4.53
N ASN A 72 -14.83 8.52 4.07
CA ASN A 72 -15.61 7.32 4.38
C ASN A 72 -15.50 6.91 5.84
N PHE A 73 -14.32 7.09 6.44
CA PHE A 73 -14.04 6.68 7.82
C PHE A 73 -14.69 7.59 8.86
N ALA A 74 -14.97 8.86 8.53
CA ALA A 74 -15.59 9.84 9.43
C ALA A 74 -16.86 9.32 10.13
N GLN A 75 -17.68 8.49 9.47
CA GLN A 75 -18.89 7.92 10.08
C GLN A 75 -18.62 6.84 11.15
N PHE A 76 -17.38 6.33 11.20
CA PHE A 76 -16.95 5.25 12.09
C PHE A 76 -15.99 5.72 13.20
N GLU A 77 -15.51 6.97 13.19
CA GLU A 77 -14.49 7.48 14.12
C GLU A 77 -14.84 7.23 15.60
N ASP A 78 -16.10 7.48 15.99
CA ASP A 78 -16.57 7.29 17.36
C ASP A 78 -16.73 5.82 17.76
N HIS A 79 -16.70 4.90 16.79
CA HIS A 79 -16.93 3.47 16.98
C HIS A 79 -15.65 2.64 17.06
N VAL A 80 -14.49 3.28 16.94
CA VAL A 80 -13.20 2.62 16.93
C VAL A 80 -12.31 3.08 18.08
N ASP A 81 -11.35 2.25 18.46
CA ASP A 81 -10.31 2.62 19.41
C ASP A 81 -9.28 3.58 18.79
N GLU A 82 -8.45 4.15 19.67
CA GLU A 82 -7.41 5.11 19.29
C GLU A 82 -6.35 4.51 18.35
N GLY A 83 -6.05 3.21 18.46
CA GLY A 83 -5.10 2.54 17.59
C GLY A 83 -5.56 2.56 16.14
N VAL A 84 -6.85 2.29 15.89
CA VAL A 84 -7.44 2.36 14.55
C VAL A 84 -7.46 3.79 14.02
N ARG A 85 -7.79 4.79 14.86
CA ARG A 85 -7.77 6.20 14.44
C ARG A 85 -6.36 6.68 14.08
N ASN A 86 -5.35 6.24 14.84
CA ASN A 86 -3.96 6.61 14.60
C ASN A 86 -3.36 5.92 13.35
N ALA A 87 -4.01 4.88 12.83
CA ALA A 87 -3.65 4.23 11.57
C ALA A 87 -4.30 4.89 10.33
N ALA A 88 -5.03 5.99 10.51
CA ALA A 88 -5.62 6.71 9.39
C ALA A 88 -4.52 7.21 8.43
N PRO A 89 -4.72 7.09 7.10
CA PRO A 89 -3.76 7.61 6.14
C PRO A 89 -3.67 9.13 6.29
N VAL A 90 -2.45 9.65 6.22
CA VAL A 90 -2.20 11.09 6.32
C VAL A 90 -2.20 11.65 4.90
N ALA A 91 -3.09 12.58 4.62
CA ALA A 91 -3.01 13.33 3.36
C ALA A 91 -1.68 14.08 3.32
N ALA A 92 -0.84 13.76 2.34
CA ALA A 92 0.43 14.45 2.07
C ALA A 92 0.22 15.92 1.70
#